data_AF-A0A7W0FU59-F1
#
_entry.id   AF-A0A7W0FU59-F1
#
_cell.length_a   1.000
_cell.length_b   1.000
_cell.length_c   1.000
_cell.angle_alpha   90.00
_cell.angle_beta   90.00
_cell.angle_gamma   90.00
#
_symmetry.space_group_name_H-M   'P 1'
#
loop_
_entity.id
_entity.type
_entity.pdbx_description
1 polymer ?
#
loop_
_entity_poly.entity_id
_entity_poly.type
_entity_poly.pdbx_seq_one_letter_code
_entity_poly.pdbx_strand_id
1 'polypeptide(L)'
;MSFSFTRLIRIFLISFFFSLSIDADPWGKDACLCKKQVNLSETQECHKRCPTPFLGLIAEGLIAFHQDVISPADGPRSHFLPSSSQYTLEAMRKYGFYSGFLMGCDRLMRENSEEWVYRTGKNSAGQLMKLDPVP
;
A
#
# COMPACT_ATOMS: atom_id res chain seq x y z
N MET A 1 -37.46 3.22 -34.10
CA MET A 1 -36.10 2.64 -34.01
C MET A 1 -36.17 1.39 -33.16
N SER A 2 -36.23 0.19 -33.75
CA SER A 2 -36.27 -1.07 -33.00
C SER A 2 -34.83 -1.54 -32.74
N PHE A 3 -34.36 -1.36 -31.50
CA PHE A 3 -33.07 -1.92 -31.07
C PHE A 3 -33.24 -3.44 -30.97
N SER A 4 -32.78 -4.17 -31.98
CA SER A 4 -32.87 -5.63 -32.00
C SER A 4 -32.04 -6.20 -30.85
N PHE A 5 -32.70 -6.92 -29.94
CA PHE A 5 -32.12 -7.52 -28.73
C PHE A 5 -30.84 -8.34 -29.01
N THR A 6 -30.73 -8.93 -30.20
CA THR A 6 -29.56 -9.66 -30.68
C THR A 6 -28.31 -8.78 -30.86
N ARG A 7 -28.46 -7.47 -31.13
CA ARG A 7 -27.32 -6.53 -31.20
C ARG A 7 -26.78 -6.21 -29.80
N LEU A 8 -27.66 -6.06 -28.81
CA LEU A 8 -27.26 -5.84 -27.42
C LEU A 8 -26.51 -7.06 -26.85
N ILE A 9 -27.02 -8.27 -27.10
CA ILE A 9 -26.34 -9.51 -26.69
C ILE A 9 -24.96 -9.61 -27.34
N ARG A 10 -24.83 -9.31 -28.64
CA ARG A 10 -23.53 -9.35 -29.32
C ARG A 10 -22.55 -8.32 -28.76
N ILE A 11 -23.00 -7.10 -28.49
CA ILE A 11 -22.14 -6.07 -27.88
C ILE A 11 -21.70 -6.52 -26.49
N PHE A 12 -22.61 -7.06 -25.68
CA PHE A 12 -22.29 -7.57 -24.35
C PHE A 12 -21.29 -8.74 -24.38
N LEU A 13 -21.47 -9.69 -25.31
CA LEU A 13 -20.56 -10.81 -25.48
C LEU A 13 -19.18 -10.37 -25.97
N ILE A 14 -19.12 -9.41 -26.91
CA ILE A 14 -17.86 -8.84 -27.40
C ILE A 14 -17.15 -8.07 -26.30
N SER A 15 -17.87 -7.25 -25.51
CA SER A 15 -17.27 -6.55 -24.37
C SER A 15 -16.77 -7.51 -23.30
N PHE A 16 -17.53 -8.57 -22.99
CA PHE A 16 -17.15 -9.57 -22.01
C PHE A 16 -15.90 -10.35 -22.45
N PHE A 17 -15.83 -10.77 -23.71
CA PHE A 17 -14.64 -11.43 -24.27
C PHE A 17 -13.43 -10.50 -24.39
N PHE A 18 -13.64 -9.23 -24.72
CA PHE A 18 -12.58 -8.23 -24.77
C PHE A 18 -12.01 -7.96 -23.36
N SER A 19 -12.87 -7.88 -22.34
CA SER A 19 -12.44 -7.76 -20.94
C SER A 19 -11.66 -8.99 -20.45
N LEU A 20 -12.07 -10.21 -20.84
CA LEU A 20 -11.32 -11.45 -20.55
C LEU A 20 -9.97 -11.55 -21.27
N SER A 21 -9.80 -10.85 -22.40
CA SER A 21 -8.55 -10.86 -23.15
C SER A 21 -7.50 -9.89 -22.58
N ILE A 22 -7.87 -9.07 -21.59
CA ILE A 22 -6.97 -8.15 -20.87
C ILE A 22 -6.57 -8.74 -19.51
N ASP A 23 -6.61 -10.07 -19.35
CA ASP A 23 -5.98 -10.80 -18.23
C ASP A 23 -4.46 -10.98 -18.46
N ALA A 24 -3.81 -9.97 -19.04
CA ALA A 24 -2.37 -9.85 -18.91
C ALA A 24 -2.11 -9.24 -17.53
N ASP A 25 -1.48 -9.99 -16.63
CA ASP A 25 -0.94 -9.44 -15.39
C ASP A 25 -0.18 -8.14 -15.74
N PRO A 26 -0.62 -6.96 -15.27
CA PRO A 26 0.00 -5.69 -15.65
C PRO A 26 1.45 -5.56 -15.14
N TRP A 27 1.85 -6.49 -14.28
CA TRP A 27 3.15 -6.57 -13.67
C TRP A 27 3.80 -7.84 -14.17
N GLY A 28 4.73 -7.68 -15.11
CA GLY A 28 5.41 -8.79 -15.77
C GLY A 28 6.03 -9.80 -14.79
N LYS A 29 6.43 -10.93 -15.35
CA LYS A 29 6.98 -12.15 -14.74
C LYS A 29 8.02 -11.96 -13.61
N ASP A 30 8.56 -10.75 -13.46
CA ASP A 30 9.61 -10.35 -12.52
C ASP A 30 9.08 -9.76 -11.19
N ALA A 31 7.78 -9.46 -11.07
CA ALA A 31 7.18 -9.00 -9.81
C ALA A 31 7.39 -10.01 -8.65
N CYS A 32 7.59 -11.29 -8.99
CA CYS A 32 7.86 -12.38 -8.05
C CYS A 32 9.24 -12.29 -7.37
N LEU A 33 10.23 -11.58 -7.97
CA LEU A 33 11.58 -11.46 -7.41
C LEU A 33 11.67 -10.44 -6.26
N CYS A 34 10.63 -9.60 -6.11
CA CYS A 34 10.53 -8.60 -5.02
C CYS A 34 9.87 -9.18 -3.76
N LYS A 35 9.66 -10.52 -3.69
CA LYS A 35 9.23 -11.21 -2.47
C LYS A 35 10.41 -11.29 -1.49
N LYS A 36 10.83 -10.14 -0.96
CA LYS A 36 11.65 -10.09 0.25
C LYS A 36 10.80 -10.72 1.35
N GLN A 37 11.20 -11.90 1.79
CA GLN A 37 10.63 -12.55 2.96
C GLN A 37 10.64 -11.54 4.11
N VAL A 38 9.47 -10.99 4.42
CA VAL A 38 9.22 -10.39 5.72
C VAL A 38 9.38 -11.55 6.67
N ASN A 39 10.53 -11.60 7.36
CA ASN A 39 10.68 -12.49 8.50
C ASN A 39 9.54 -12.16 9.44
N LEU A 40 8.68 -13.15 9.64
CA LEU A 40 7.52 -13.12 10.51
C LEU A 40 8.02 -13.18 11.96
N SER A 41 8.77 -12.16 12.38
CA SER A 41 9.35 -12.05 13.72
C SER A 41 9.79 -10.60 13.95
N GLU A 42 9.17 -9.97 14.96
CA GLU A 42 9.47 -8.65 15.56
C GLU A 42 8.90 -7.45 14.76
N THR A 43 7.74 -6.87 15.11
CA THR A 43 7.21 -6.51 16.44
C THR A 43 5.73 -6.88 16.59
N GLN A 44 5.48 -7.89 17.43
CA GLN A 44 4.21 -8.08 18.09
C GLN A 44 4.07 -7.03 19.21
N GLU A 45 3.26 -6.00 18.97
CA GLU A 45 2.59 -5.19 19.98
C GLU A 45 1.13 -5.04 19.51
N CYS A 46 0.16 -5.32 20.41
CA CYS A 46 -1.27 -5.54 20.16
C CYS A 46 -1.92 -4.56 19.15
N HIS A 47 -2.00 -4.97 17.87
CA HIS A 47 -2.48 -4.11 16.79
C HIS A 47 -4.01 -4.19 16.67
N LYS A 48 -4.69 -3.30 17.39
CA LYS A 48 -6.14 -3.11 17.29
C LYS A 48 -6.49 -2.68 15.85
N ARG A 49 -7.61 -3.17 15.32
CA ARG A 49 -8.18 -2.67 14.06
C ARG A 49 -8.49 -1.19 14.20
N CYS A 50 -8.41 -0.44 13.11
CA CYS A 50 -8.72 0.98 13.11
C CYS A 50 -10.09 1.24 13.77
N PRO A 51 -10.17 2.14 14.78
CA PRO A 51 -11.40 2.35 15.57
C PRO A 51 -12.56 2.92 14.75
N THR A 52 -12.28 3.51 13.58
CA THR A 52 -13.31 3.96 12.63
C THR A 52 -13.72 2.78 11.74
N PRO A 53 -14.87 2.14 11.96
CA PRO A 53 -15.15 0.82 11.38
C PRO A 53 -15.26 0.86 9.85
N PHE A 54 -16.02 1.80 9.29
CA PHE A 54 -16.21 1.86 7.83
C PHE A 54 -14.96 2.38 7.11
N LEU A 55 -14.50 3.59 7.46
CA LEU A 55 -13.34 4.22 6.80
C LEU A 55 -12.04 3.47 7.09
N GLY A 56 -11.89 2.94 8.30
CA GLY A 56 -10.72 2.17 8.69
C GLY A 56 -10.59 0.87 7.91
N LEU A 57 -11.70 0.16 7.66
CA LEU A 57 -11.68 -1.05 6.84
C LEU A 57 -11.23 -0.75 5.40
N ILE A 58 -11.79 0.30 4.80
CA ILE A 58 -11.44 0.69 3.43
C ILE A 58 -9.98 1.14 3.38
N ALA A 59 -9.54 1.98 4.33
CA ALA A 59 -8.19 2.49 4.37
C ALA A 59 -7.14 1.40 4.62
N GLU A 60 -7.38 0.49 5.57
CA GLU A 60 -6.49 -0.66 5.78
C GLU A 60 -6.40 -1.53 4.53
N GLY A 61 -7.53 -1.74 3.82
CA GLY A 61 -7.55 -2.47 2.55
C GLY A 61 -6.77 -1.78 1.44
N LEU A 62 -6.89 -0.46 1.31
CA LEU A 62 -6.13 0.33 0.35
C LEU A 62 -4.63 0.34 0.65
N ILE A 63 -4.25 0.47 1.92
CA ILE A 63 -2.84 0.41 2.33
C ILE A 63 -2.27 -0.99 2.07
N ALA A 64 -3.02 -2.05 2.41
CA ALA A 64 -2.60 -3.42 2.11
C ALA A 64 -2.45 -3.64 0.60
N PHE A 65 -3.42 -3.21 -0.21
CA PHE A 65 -3.32 -3.26 -1.67
C PHE A 65 -2.08 -2.51 -2.20
N HIS A 66 -1.80 -1.33 -1.67
CA HIS A 66 -0.59 -0.59 -2.02
C HIS A 66 0.68 -1.36 -1.62
N GLN A 67 0.73 -1.94 -0.42
CA GLN A 67 1.90 -2.70 0.06
C GLN A 67 2.12 -4.00 -0.73
N ASP A 68 1.06 -4.68 -1.13
CA ASP A 68 1.13 -5.99 -1.76
C ASP A 68 1.22 -5.93 -3.29
N VAL A 69 0.65 -4.90 -3.92
CA VAL A 69 0.56 -4.79 -5.39
C VAL A 69 1.44 -3.68 -5.94
N ILE A 70 1.40 -2.48 -5.35
CA ILE A 70 2.10 -1.30 -5.89
C ILE A 70 3.56 -1.28 -5.44
N SER A 71 3.81 -1.43 -4.14
CA SER A 71 5.14 -1.32 -3.55
C SER A 71 6.16 -2.34 -4.09
N PRO A 72 5.80 -3.61 -4.37
CA PRO A 72 6.75 -4.57 -4.92
C PRO A 72 7.16 -4.21 -6.35
N ALA A 73 6.25 -3.61 -7.13
CA ALA A 73 6.54 -3.13 -8.47
C ALA A 73 7.41 -1.87 -8.48
N ASP A 74 7.18 -0.96 -7.52
CA ASP A 74 7.95 0.28 -7.40
C ASP A 74 9.31 0.12 -6.69
N GLY A 75 9.50 -0.98 -5.95
CA GLY A 75 10.68 -1.23 -5.13
C GLY A 75 10.72 -0.42 -3.82
N PRO A 76 11.78 -0.60 -3.01
CA PRO A 76 11.91 0.08 -1.72
C PRO A 76 12.26 1.57 -1.90
N ARG A 77 11.25 2.44 -2.00
CA ARG A 77 11.43 3.89 -2.12
C ARG A 77 11.47 4.65 -0.80
N SER A 78 10.96 4.09 0.28
CA SER A 78 10.80 4.88 1.51
C SER A 78 12.12 5.14 2.21
N HIS A 79 12.32 6.37 2.68
CA HIS A 79 13.52 6.78 3.42
C HIS A 79 13.36 6.68 4.94
N PHE A 80 12.18 6.27 5.41
CA PHE A 80 11.87 6.16 6.84
C PHE A 80 11.78 4.71 7.34
N LEU A 81 11.99 4.54 8.64
CA LEU A 81 11.73 3.33 9.41
C LEU A 81 10.70 3.62 10.52
N PRO A 82 9.58 2.88 10.59
CA PRO A 82 9.06 1.96 9.56
C PRO A 82 8.76 2.69 8.23
N SER A 83 8.42 1.97 7.16
CA SER A 83 8.07 2.61 5.88
C SER A 83 6.88 3.56 6.02
N SER A 84 6.75 4.58 5.18
CA SER A 84 5.65 5.56 5.24
C SER A 84 4.25 4.92 5.21
N SER A 85 4.06 3.87 4.41
CA SER A 85 2.80 3.12 4.35
C SER A 85 2.52 2.35 5.64
N GLN A 86 3.55 1.72 6.22
CA GLN A 86 3.43 1.00 7.48
C GLN A 86 3.15 1.95 8.66
N TYR A 87 3.84 3.09 8.71
CA TYR A 87 3.58 4.15 9.68
C TYR A 87 2.13 4.64 9.59
N THR A 88 1.63 4.87 8.38
CA THR A 88 0.25 5.33 8.18
C THR A 88 -0.76 4.29 8.68
N LEU A 89 -0.50 3.00 8.42
CA LEU A 89 -1.32 1.90 8.92
C LEU A 89 -1.36 1.86 10.45
N GLU A 90 -0.20 1.95 11.09
CA GLU A 90 -0.05 1.96 12.55
C GLU A 90 -0.71 3.20 13.17
N ALA A 91 -0.54 4.38 12.56
CA ALA A 91 -1.15 5.62 13.01
C ALA A 91 -2.68 5.57 12.89
N MET A 92 -3.22 5.00 11.82
CA MET A 92 -4.67 4.79 11.67
C MET A 92 -5.21 3.81 12.72
N ARG A 93 -4.48 2.73 13.01
CA ARG A 93 -4.86 1.76 14.03
C ARG A 93 -4.81 2.34 15.45
N LYS A 94 -3.87 3.24 15.72
CA LYS A 94 -3.71 3.89 17.02
C LYS A 94 -4.68 5.06 17.24
N TYR A 95 -4.85 5.93 16.24
CA TYR A 95 -5.55 7.21 16.38
C TYR A 95 -6.86 7.31 15.57
N GLY A 96 -7.20 6.31 14.77
CA GLY A 96 -8.33 6.35 13.85
C GLY A 96 -7.97 6.90 12.48
N PHE A 97 -8.90 6.76 11.53
CA PHE A 97 -8.67 7.09 10.12
C PHE A 97 -8.17 8.52 9.91
N TYR A 98 -8.85 9.54 10.45
CA TYR A 98 -8.51 10.94 10.15
C TYR A 98 -7.14 11.35 10.70
N SER A 99 -6.89 11.12 11.98
CA SER A 99 -5.61 11.46 12.61
C SER A 99 -4.47 10.65 11.99
N GLY A 100 -4.68 9.34 11.78
CA GLY A 100 -3.68 8.49 11.14
C GLY A 100 -3.39 8.90 9.69
N PHE A 101 -4.42 9.27 8.93
CA PHE A 101 -4.27 9.78 7.57
C PHE A 101 -3.47 11.08 7.54
N LEU A 102 -3.81 12.05 8.41
CA LEU A 102 -3.09 13.33 8.48
C LEU A 102 -1.62 13.12 8.87
N MET A 103 -1.33 12.24 9.84
CA MET A 103 0.03 11.88 10.22
C MET A 103 0.80 11.23 9.05
N GLY A 104 0.14 10.35 8.29
CA GLY A 104 0.71 9.75 7.09
C GLY A 104 1.03 10.78 6.00
N CYS A 105 0.09 11.69 5.72
CA CYS A 105 0.29 12.78 4.76
C CYS A 105 1.43 13.72 5.18
N ASP A 106 1.46 14.12 6.44
CA ASP A 106 2.51 14.96 7.01
C ASP A 106 3.90 14.31 6.88
N ARG A 107 4.00 12.99 7.13
CA ARG A 107 5.25 12.24 6.91
C ARG A 107 5.62 12.18 5.44
N LEU A 108 4.66 11.94 4.54
CA LEU A 108 4.89 11.86 3.09
C LEU A 108 5.42 13.19 2.53
N MET A 109 4.94 14.32 3.05
CA MET A 109 5.46 15.64 2.70
C MET A 109 6.93 15.85 3.10
N ARG A 110 7.42 15.10 4.10
CA ARG A 110 8.83 15.10 4.54
C ARG A 110 9.67 14.00 3.87
N GLU A 111 9.08 13.22 2.95
CA GLU A 111 9.78 12.14 2.27
C GLU A 111 10.72 12.71 1.21
N ASN A 112 12.01 12.73 1.54
CA ASN A 112 13.09 13.18 0.67
C ASN A 112 14.37 12.39 0.97
N SER A 113 15.33 12.44 0.03
CA SER A 113 16.63 11.78 0.13
C SER A 113 17.67 12.57 0.93
N GLU A 114 17.31 13.75 1.47
CA GLU A 114 18.23 14.59 2.23
C GLU A 114 18.63 13.93 3.54
N GLU A 115 19.83 14.28 4.02
CA GLU A 115 20.36 13.82 5.29
C GLU A 115 19.43 14.21 6.45
N TRP A 116 19.21 13.25 7.35
CA TRP A 116 18.28 13.42 8.46
C TRP A 116 19.01 13.96 9.68
N VAL A 117 18.56 15.11 10.17
CA VAL A 117 19.15 15.78 11.34
C VAL A 117 18.81 15.06 12.65
N TYR A 118 17.70 14.32 12.69
CA TYR A 118 17.21 13.66 13.91
C TYR A 118 17.66 12.20 14.00
N ARG A 119 17.03 11.44 14.91
CA ARG A 119 17.34 10.02 15.17
C ARG A 119 17.31 9.21 13.87
N THR A 120 18.40 8.50 13.59
CA THR A 120 18.50 7.52 12.51
C THR A 120 18.46 6.10 13.06
N GLY A 121 18.06 5.15 12.21
CA GLY A 121 18.02 3.72 12.50
C GLY A 121 18.65 2.93 11.37
N LYS A 122 19.09 1.70 11.64
CA LYS A 122 19.57 0.78 10.59
C LYS A 122 18.44 -0.14 10.15
N ASN A 123 18.27 -0.31 8.84
CA ASN A 123 17.35 -1.33 8.32
C ASN A 123 18.00 -2.73 8.36
N SER A 124 17.24 -3.77 7.97
CA SER A 124 17.74 -5.15 7.92
C SER A 124 18.92 -5.35 6.96
N ALA A 125 19.15 -4.42 6.03
CA ALA A 125 20.30 -4.42 5.11
C ALA A 125 21.49 -3.59 5.64
N GLY A 126 21.40 -3.05 6.86
CA GLY A 126 22.44 -2.23 7.49
C GLY A 126 22.50 -0.78 7.02
N GLN A 127 21.57 -0.34 6.16
CA GLN A 127 21.51 1.04 5.66
C GLN A 127 20.94 1.98 6.73
N LEU A 128 21.53 3.16 6.87
CA LEU A 128 21.04 4.22 7.75
C LEU A 128 19.82 4.90 7.13
N MET A 129 18.73 4.97 7.88
CA MET A 129 17.44 5.54 7.46
C MET A 129 16.85 6.43 8.55
N LYS A 130 15.88 7.26 8.19
CA LYS A 130 15.19 8.19 9.08
C LYS A 130 14.32 7.40 10.07
N LEU A 131 14.58 7.47 11.37
CA LEU A 131 13.80 6.70 12.36
C LEU A 131 12.69 7.58 12.93
N ASP A 132 11.44 7.22 12.63
CA ASP A 132 10.24 7.95 13.03
C ASP A 132 9.10 6.95 13.29
N PRO A 133 9.05 6.31 14.48
CA PRO A 133 7.94 5.43 14.84
C PRO A 133 6.69 6.24 15.17
N VAL A 134 5.51 5.59 15.12
CA VAL A 134 4.28 6.21 15.61
C VAL A 134 4.45 6.56 17.10
N PRO A 135 4.30 7.83 17.51
CA PRO A 135 4.38 8.26 18.91
C PRO A 135 3.41 7.46 19.79
#